data_AF-A0A058ZCL0-F1
#
_entry.id   AF-A0A058ZCL0-F1
#
_cell.length_a   1.000
_cell.length_b   1.000
_cell.length_c   1.000
_cell.angle_alpha   90.00
_cell.angle_beta   90.00
_cell.angle_gamma   90.00
#
_symmetry.space_group_name_H-M   'P 1'
#
loop_
_entity.id
_entity.type
_entity.pdbx_description
1 polymer ?
#
loop_
_entity_poly.entity_id
_entity_poly.type
_entity_poly.pdbx_seq_one_letter_code
_entity_poly.pdbx_strand_id
1 'polypeptide(L)'
;MSLRVLVGCKRVVDHAVRIRVRPDFSAVETRDVKHSLNPFDEIGVEEAVRLKEKNLAGEQAKKKKVETLTPAELDVDVAPRLETTRVEEPAPRQGGGRVADVAELISKLRGAGAL
;
A
#
# COMPACT_ATOMS: atom_id res chain seq x y z
N MET A 1 21.06 -13.71 21.03
CA MET A 1 19.59 -13.67 20.99
C MET A 1 19.12 -13.90 19.56
N SER A 2 18.13 -14.75 19.32
CA SER A 2 17.57 -14.95 17.97
C SER A 2 16.72 -13.74 17.57
N LEU A 3 17.00 -13.12 16.43
CA LEU A 3 16.16 -12.05 15.86
C LEU A 3 14.78 -12.65 15.50
N ARG A 4 13.70 -12.05 16.02
CA ARG A 4 12.32 -12.35 15.62
C ARG A 4 11.72 -11.08 15.04
N VAL A 5 11.17 -11.18 13.82
CA VAL A 5 10.59 -10.06 13.09
C VAL A 5 9.10 -10.34 12.91
N LEU A 6 8.27 -9.37 13.30
CA LEU A 6 6.83 -9.39 13.05
C LEU A 6 6.53 -8.37 11.95
N VAL A 7 5.85 -8.80 10.89
CA VAL A 7 5.43 -7.95 9.78
C VAL A 7 3.92 -7.90 9.75
N GLY A 8 3.35 -6.70 9.88
CA GLY A 8 1.92 -6.48 9.73
C GLY A 8 1.54 -6.46 8.25
N CYS A 9 0.60 -7.32 7.85
CA CYS A 9 0.12 -7.43 6.48
C CYS A 9 -1.38 -7.11 6.43
N LYS A 10 -1.77 -6.17 5.57
CA LYS A 10 -3.14 -5.75 5.36
C LYS A 10 -3.63 -6.17 3.98
N ARG A 11 -4.76 -6.88 3.95
CA ARG A 11 -5.49 -7.18 2.72
C ARG A 11 -6.29 -5.95 2.30
N VAL A 12 -6.01 -5.43 1.12
CA VAL A 12 -6.66 -4.23 0.56
C VAL A 12 -7.20 -4.51 -0.84
N VAL A 13 -8.06 -3.61 -1.35
CA VAL A 13 -8.44 -3.64 -2.77
C VAL A 13 -7.19 -3.49 -3.63
N ASP A 14 -7.08 -4.30 -4.67
CA ASP A 14 -5.92 -4.30 -5.57
C ASP A 14 -5.73 -2.91 -6.17
N HIS A 15 -4.48 -2.43 -6.16
CA HIS A 15 -4.11 -1.08 -6.61
C HIS A 15 -4.41 -0.82 -8.09
N ALA A 16 -4.50 -1.87 -8.91
CA ALA A 16 -4.87 -1.77 -10.32
C ALA A 16 -6.39 -1.70 -10.53
N VAL A 17 -7.19 -2.02 -9.50
CA VAL A 17 -8.65 -1.91 -9.59
C VAL A 17 -9.06 -0.46 -9.35
N ARG A 18 -9.85 0.07 -10.29
CA ARG A 18 -10.52 1.36 -10.10
C ARG A 18 -11.60 1.21 -9.03
N ILE A 19 -11.37 1.82 -7.87
CA ILE A 19 -12.35 1.87 -6.78
C ILE A 19 -13.64 2.54 -7.26
N ARG A 20 -14.77 2.03 -6.77
CA ARG A 20 -16.09 2.64 -6.95
C ARG A 20 -16.63 2.98 -5.57
N VAL A 21 -17.27 4.13 -5.44
CA VAL A 21 -17.96 4.52 -4.21
C VAL A 21 -19.39 4.04 -4.27
N ARG A 22 -19.91 3.54 -3.15
CA ARG A 22 -21.32 3.16 -3.04
C ARG A 22 -22.22 4.39 -3.27
N PRO A 23 -23.47 4.19 -3.73
CA PRO A 23 -24.41 5.30 -3.96
C PRO A 23 -24.71 6.16 -2.71
N ASP A 24 -24.49 5.60 -1.52
CA ASP A 24 -24.71 6.24 -0.22
C ASP A 24 -23.49 7.03 0.29
N PHE A 25 -22.38 7.10 -0.46
CA PHE A 25 -21.12 7.75 -0.09
C PHE A 25 -20.50 7.25 1.25
N SER A 26 -20.97 6.10 1.77
CA SER A 26 -20.55 5.59 3.08
C SER A 26 -19.21 4.84 3.03
N ALA A 27 -18.93 4.18 1.90
CA ALA A 27 -17.75 3.34 1.74
C ALA A 27 -17.45 3.04 0.26
N VAL A 28 -16.27 2.48 0.03
CA VAL A 28 -15.92 1.85 -1.25
C VAL A 28 -16.67 0.52 -1.43
N GLU A 29 -17.00 0.21 -2.68
CA GLU A 29 -17.53 -1.09 -3.09
C GLU A 29 -16.43 -2.15 -2.93
N THR A 30 -16.71 -3.16 -2.10
CA THR A 30 -15.76 -4.27 -1.82
C THR A 30 -16.25 -5.61 -2.35
N ARG A 31 -17.51 -5.68 -2.82
CA ARG A 31 -18.10 -6.90 -3.39
C ARG A 31 -17.56 -7.09 -4.81
N ASP A 32 -17.17 -8.31 -5.15
CA ASP A 32 -16.63 -8.70 -6.47
C ASP A 32 -15.38 -7.92 -6.93
N VAL A 33 -14.68 -7.30 -5.98
CA VAL A 33 -13.42 -6.59 -6.23
C VAL A 33 -12.24 -7.48 -5.85
N LYS A 34 -11.26 -7.58 -6.75
CA LYS A 34 -10.00 -8.26 -6.46
C LYS A 34 -9.29 -7.57 -5.28
N HIS A 35 -8.94 -8.36 -4.28
CA HIS A 35 -8.11 -7.91 -3.17
C HIS A 35 -6.71 -8.46 -3.32
N SER A 36 -5.71 -7.67 -2.93
CA SER A 36 -4.30 -8.06 -2.89
C SER A 36 -3.71 -7.74 -1.53
N LEU A 37 -2.48 -8.19 -1.31
CA LEU A 37 -1.66 -7.63 -0.25
C LEU A 37 -1.40 -6.14 -0.57
N ASN A 38 -1.35 -5.31 0.45
CA ASN A 38 -0.97 -3.92 0.30
C ASN A 38 0.46 -3.84 -0.26
N PRO A 39 0.73 -3.06 -1.32
CA PRO A 39 2.06 -2.96 -1.91
C PRO A 39 3.17 -2.56 -0.93
N PHE A 40 2.85 -1.78 0.11
CA PHE A 40 3.83 -1.42 1.15
C PHE A 40 4.18 -2.59 2.06
N ASP A 41 3.21 -3.47 2.32
CA ASP A 41 3.40 -4.61 3.20
C ASP A 41 4.19 -5.71 2.49
N GLU A 42 4.08 -5.81 1.16
CA GLU A 42 4.95 -6.68 0.32
C GLU A 42 6.43 -6.34 0.51
N ILE A 43 6.77 -5.04 0.51
CA ILE A 43 8.15 -4.57 0.75
C ILE A 43 8.60 -4.95 2.17
N GLY A 44 7.71 -4.81 3.16
CA GLY A 44 7.99 -5.20 4.55
C GLY A 44 8.29 -6.70 4.69
N VAL A 45 7.54 -7.55 4.01
CA VAL A 45 7.78 -8.99 3.99
C VAL A 45 9.12 -9.32 3.32
N GLU A 46 9.42 -8.71 2.17
CA GLU A 46 10.68 -8.91 1.45
C GLU A 46 11.90 -8.54 2.31
N GLU A 47 11.89 -7.38 2.97
CA GLU A 47 13.00 -6.97 3.83
C GLU A 47 13.14 -7.86 5.08
N ALA A 48 12.03 -8.31 5.66
CA ALA A 48 12.07 -9.27 6.76
C ALA A 48 12.71 -10.60 6.35
N VAL A 49 12.41 -11.08 5.13
CA VAL A 49 13.05 -12.26 4.55
C VAL A 49 14.54 -12.03 4.33
N ARG A 50 14.93 -10.89 3.74
CA ARG A 50 16.34 -10.52 3.54
C ARG A 50 17.13 -10.47 4.83
N LEU A 51 16.57 -9.88 5.90
CA LEU A 51 17.21 -9.84 7.22
C LEU A 51 17.37 -11.24 7.81
N LYS A 52 16.42 -12.15 7.58
CA LYS A 52 16.52 -13.55 7.99
C LYS A 52 17.61 -14.28 7.20
N GLU A 53 17.71 -14.07 5.90
CA GLU A 53 18.74 -14.67 5.03
C GLU A 53 20.15 -14.12 5.30
N LYS A 54 20.30 -12.85 5.68
CA LYS A 54 21.60 -12.28 6.07
C LYS A 54 22.11 -12.83 7.41
N ASN A 55 21.21 -13.10 8.35
CA ASN A 55 21.56 -13.54 9.70
C ASN A 55 21.65 -15.07 9.86
N LEU A 56 21.18 -15.84 8.88
CA LEU A 56 21.30 -17.30 8.82
C LEU A 56 22.06 -17.65 7.55
N ALA A 57 23.19 -18.36 7.65
CA ALA A 57 23.90 -18.90 6.48
C ALA A 57 22.88 -19.52 5.50
N GLY A 58 22.80 -18.96 4.28
CA GLY A 58 21.57 -18.83 3.46
C GLY A 58 20.72 -20.08 3.19
N GLU A 59 21.21 -21.28 3.48
CA GLU A 59 20.45 -22.53 3.39
C GLU A 59 19.54 -22.79 4.61
N GLN A 60 19.88 -22.25 5.78
CA GLN A 60 19.10 -22.44 7.01
C GLN A 60 17.90 -21.48 7.12
N ALA A 61 17.99 -20.29 6.50
CA ALA A 61 16.88 -19.32 6.48
C ALA A 61 15.65 -19.86 5.76
N LYS A 62 15.86 -20.51 4.60
CA LYS A 62 14.81 -21.12 3.76
C LYS A 62 14.13 -22.32 4.44
N LYS A 63 14.84 -23.04 5.31
CA LYS A 63 14.32 -24.20 6.05
C LYS A 63 13.48 -23.81 7.26
N LYS A 64 13.70 -22.64 7.87
CA LYS A 64 12.86 -22.16 8.98
C LYS A 64 11.52 -21.70 8.45
N LYS A 65 10.43 -22.36 8.85
CA LYS A 65 9.06 -22.01 8.47
C LYS A 65 8.74 -20.56 8.84
N VAL A 66 8.06 -19.85 7.96
CA VAL A 66 7.40 -18.57 8.28
C VAL A 66 6.04 -18.94 8.85
N GLU A 67 5.77 -18.54 10.07
CA GLU A 67 4.49 -18.82 10.74
C GLU A 67 3.54 -17.65 10.48
N THR A 68 2.37 -17.96 9.92
CA THR A 68 1.27 -17.01 9.78
C THR A 68 0.43 -17.10 11.05
N LEU A 69 0.50 -16.06 11.89
CA LEU A 69 -0.28 -15.95 13.11
C LEU A 69 -1.48 -15.03 12.87
N THR A 70 -2.63 -15.37 13.44
CA THR A 70 -3.74 -14.43 13.49
C THR A 70 -3.54 -13.41 14.63
N PRO A 71 -4.03 -12.16 14.50
CA PRO A 71 -3.94 -11.17 15.58
C PRO A 71 -4.54 -11.66 16.91
N ALA A 72 -5.54 -12.54 16.85
CA ALA A 72 -6.17 -13.16 18.02
C ALA A 72 -5.19 -14.02 18.85
N GLU A 73 -4.22 -14.67 18.21
CA GLU A 73 -3.19 -15.48 18.90
C GLU A 73 -2.18 -14.60 19.67
N LEU A 74 -2.13 -13.31 19.33
CA LEU A 74 -1.27 -12.32 19.97
C LEU A 74 -2.05 -11.39 20.92
N ASP A 75 -3.34 -11.67 21.18
CA ASP A 75 -4.24 -10.84 22.00
C ASP A 75 -4.35 -9.38 21.49
N VAL A 76 -4.30 -9.21 20.17
CA VAL A 76 -4.38 -7.90 19.53
C VAL A 76 -5.82 -7.58 19.14
N ASP A 77 -6.38 -6.52 19.76
CA ASP A 77 -7.68 -5.96 19.41
C ASP A 77 -7.65 -5.28 18.04
N VAL A 78 -8.49 -5.77 17.12
CA VAL A 78 -8.61 -5.28 15.74
C VAL A 78 -9.90 -4.51 15.49
N ALA A 79 -10.67 -4.19 16.55
CA ALA A 79 -11.90 -3.43 16.42
C ALA A 79 -11.62 -2.05 15.77
N PRO A 80 -12.39 -1.64 14.74
CA PRO A 80 -12.28 -0.31 14.17
C PRO A 80 -12.56 0.74 15.24
N ARG A 81 -11.58 1.61 15.53
CA ARG A 81 -11.73 2.72 16.48
C ARG A 81 -12.17 4.03 15.83
N LEU A 82 -12.34 4.01 14.51
CA LEU A 82 -12.59 5.18 13.68
C LEU A 82 -13.80 4.91 12.79
N GLU A 83 -14.63 5.93 12.64
CA GLU A 83 -15.76 5.94 11.71
C GLU A 83 -15.39 6.66 10.42
N THR A 84 -15.73 6.06 9.28
CA THR A 84 -15.57 6.68 7.97
C THR A 84 -16.70 7.68 7.75
N THR A 85 -16.38 8.97 7.71
CA THR A 85 -17.38 10.03 7.54
C THR A 85 -17.81 10.24 6.09
N ARG A 86 -16.88 10.12 5.13
CA ARG A 86 -17.15 10.35 3.71
C ARG A 86 -16.11 9.66 2.83
N VAL A 87 -16.55 9.12 1.70
CA VAL A 87 -15.68 8.62 0.64
C VAL A 87 -16.00 9.31 -0.68
N GLU A 88 -14.98 9.83 -1.37
CA GLU A 88 -15.11 10.44 -2.69
C GLU A 88 -14.04 9.88 -3.62
N GLU A 89 -14.37 9.72 -4.91
CA GLU A 89 -13.36 9.39 -5.90
C GLU A 89 -12.45 10.61 -6.12
N PRO A 90 -11.12 10.43 -6.11
CA PRO A 90 -10.21 11.53 -6.38
C PRO A 90 -10.47 12.10 -7.77
N ALA A 91 -10.37 13.43 -7.91
CA ALA A 91 -10.54 14.08 -9.20
C ALA A 91 -9.57 13.46 -10.23
N PRO A 92 -10.07 13.09 -11.43
CA PRO A 92 -9.22 12.53 -12.46
C PRO A 92 -8.08 13.51 -12.76
N ARG A 93 -6.86 12.98 -12.83
CA ARG A 93 -5.68 13.80 -13.14
C ARG A 93 -5.91 14.49 -14.49
N GLN A 94 -5.80 15.82 -14.52
CA GLN A 94 -5.74 16.52 -15.79
C GLN A 94 -4.46 16.10 -16.50
N GLY A 95 -4.57 15.68 -17.76
CA GLY A 95 -3.41 15.29 -18.56
C GLY A 95 -2.43 16.46 -18.67
N GLY A 96 -1.13 16.17 -18.58
CA GLY A 96 -0.11 17.18 -18.81
C GLY A 96 -0.18 17.75 -20.22
N GLY A 97 0.17 19.02 -20.37
CA GLY A 97 0.35 19.64 -21.68
C GLY A 97 1.71 19.30 -22.28
N ARG A 98 1.77 19.06 -23.60
CA ARG A 98 3.03 19.08 -24.35
C ARG A 98 3.39 20.54 -24.63
N VAL A 99 4.67 20.87 -24.52
CA VAL A 99 5.25 22.17 -24.88
C VAL A 99 6.18 21.95 -26.07
N ALA A 100 6.25 22.91 -26.98
CA ALA A 100 7.05 22.79 -28.19
C ALA A 100 8.54 23.01 -27.92
N ASP A 101 8.87 23.86 -26.94
CA ASP A 101 10.24 24.22 -26.61
C ASP A 101 10.47 24.50 -25.12
N VAL A 102 11.75 24.68 -24.76
CA VAL A 102 12.20 24.91 -23.38
C VAL A 102 11.77 26.30 -22.86
N ALA A 103 11.64 27.30 -23.74
CA ALA A 103 11.23 28.64 -23.33
C ALA A 103 9.76 28.66 -22.89
N GLU A 104 8.90 27.96 -23.63
CA GLU A 104 7.50 27.74 -23.30
C GLU A 104 7.33 26.96 -21.99
N LEU A 105 8.19 25.96 -21.75
CA LEU A 105 8.23 25.22 -20.49
C LEU A 105 8.52 26.15 -19.30
N ILE A 106 9.58 26.94 -19.38
CA ILE A 106 9.99 27.85 -18.29
C ILE A 106 8.91 28.89 -18.01
N SER A 107 8.27 29.42 -19.06
CA SER A 107 7.17 30.38 -18.92
C SER A 107 5.97 29.77 -18.20
N LYS A 108 5.52 28.58 -18.61
CA LYS A 108 4.40 27.88 -17.97
C LYS A 108 4.69 27.49 -16.52
N LEU A 109 5.91 27.06 -16.21
CA LEU A 109 6.31 26.68 -14.86
C LEU A 109 6.41 27.89 -13.91
N ARG A 110 6.95 29.02 -14.38
CA ARG A 110 6.93 30.29 -13.61
C ARG A 110 5.49 30.78 -13.38
N GLY A 111 4.65 30.71 -14.42
CA GLY A 111 3.23 31.06 -14.30
C GLY A 111 2.44 30.16 -13.34
N ALA A 112 2.84 28.89 -13.22
CA ALA A 112 2.28 27.94 -12.26
C ALA A 112 2.92 28.01 -10.86
N GLY A 113 3.90 28.90 -10.63
CA GLY A 113 4.60 29.04 -9.36
C GLY A 113 5.48 27.84 -8.97
N ALA A 114 5.84 27.00 -9.94
CA ALA A 114 6.69 25.83 -9.75
C ALA A 114 8.19 26.12 -9.95
N LEU A 115 8.52 27.34 -10.39
CA LEU A 115 9.87 27.88 -10.62
C LEU A 115 9.96 29.34 -10.18
#